data_AF-A0A956TR91-F1
#
_entry.id   AF-A0A956TR91-F1
#
_cell.length_a   1.000
_cell.length_b   1.000
_cell.length_c   1.000
_cell.angle_alpha   90.00
_cell.angle_beta   90.00
_cell.angle_gamma   90.00
#
_symmetry.space_group_name_H-M   'P 1'
#
loop_
_entity.id
_entity.type
_entity.pdbx_description
1 polymer ?
#
loop_
_entity_poly.entity_id
_entity_poly.type
_entity_poly.pdbx_seq_one_letter_code
_entity_poly.pdbx_strand_id
1 'polypeptide(L)' 'MKNLPTRASSLALAILTMAFSTGASAQEVIDSSTARRESTTTARAIKWETSLTDAQTQAERNHKPILWVHMLGNIDGFT' A
#
# COMPACT_ATOMS: atom_id res chain seq x y z
N MET A 1 40.87 -31.68 34.10
CA MET A 1 40.87 -30.26 34.52
C MET A 1 41.58 -29.42 33.46
N LYS A 2 40.85 -28.57 32.73
CA LYS A 2 41.32 -27.33 32.06
C LYS A 2 40.09 -26.65 31.45
N ASN A 3 39.88 -25.40 31.85
CA ASN A 3 38.68 -24.58 31.66
C ASN A 3 38.84 -23.62 30.45
N LEU A 4 37.72 -22.95 30.09
CA LEU A 4 37.54 -21.69 29.31
C LEU A 4 37.41 -21.77 27.76
N PRO A 5 36.69 -20.85 27.07
CA PRO A 5 35.63 -19.91 27.50
C PRO A 5 34.42 -19.87 26.53
N THR A 6 33.24 -20.34 26.94
CA THR A 6 32.03 -20.49 26.10
C THR A 6 31.16 -19.22 25.96
N ARG A 7 31.70 -18.02 26.24
CA ARG A 7 30.87 -16.80 26.37
C ARG A 7 31.20 -15.66 25.40
N ALA A 8 32.38 -15.65 24.78
CA ALA A 8 32.73 -14.61 23.81
C ALA A 8 32.10 -14.86 22.42
N SER A 9 31.88 -16.13 22.06
CA SER A 9 31.37 -16.51 20.73
C SER A 9 29.88 -16.19 20.52
N SER A 10 29.09 -16.15 21.61
CA SER A 10 27.65 -15.90 21.51
C SER A 10 27.31 -14.42 21.22
N LEU A 11 28.20 -13.50 21.59
CA LEU A 11 28.00 -12.06 21.37
C LEU A 11 28.33 -11.66 19.92
N ALA A 12 29.35 -12.27 19.33
CA ALA A 12 29.75 -12.02 17.94
C ALA A 12 28.68 -12.48 16.93
N LEU A 13 27.96 -13.56 17.23
CA LEU A 13 26.89 -14.08 16.36
C LEU A 13 25.64 -13.17 16.37
N ALA A 14 25.36 -12.49 17.48
CA ALA A 14 24.22 -11.58 17.62
C ALA A 14 24.41 -10.24 16.88
N ILE A 15 25.67 -9.81 16.68
CA ILE A 15 25.99 -8.59 15.91
C ILE A 15 25.90 -8.87 14.41
N LEU A 16 26.21 -10.11 13.99
CA LEU A 16 26.12 -10.51 12.58
C LEU A 16 24.67 -10.58 12.07
N THR A 17 23.70 -10.92 12.92
CA THR A 17 22.28 -10.99 12.53
C THR A 17 21.61 -9.63 12.34
N MET A 18 22.10 -8.55 12.98
CA MET A 18 21.57 -7.19 12.75
C MET A 18 22.15 -6.53 11.49
N ALA A 19 23.27 -7.01 10.97
CA ALA A 19 23.92 -6.42 9.79
C ALA A 19 23.19 -6.71 8.47
N PHE A 20 22.24 -7.66 8.45
CA PHE A 20 21.50 -8.05 7.25
C PHE A 20 20.09 -7.47 7.15
N SER A 21 19.62 -6.72 8.15
CA SER A 21 18.23 -6.22 8.19
C SER A 21 18.00 -4.90 7.45
N THR A 22 19.05 -4.25 6.93
CA THR A 22 18.95 -2.95 6.26
C THR A 22 19.31 -3.00 4.78
N GLY A 23 19.15 -4.18 4.16
CA GLY A 23 18.97 -4.27 2.71
C GLY A 23 17.64 -3.63 2.36
N ALA A 24 17.66 -2.31 2.22
CA ALA A 24 16.57 -1.49 1.74
C ALA A 24 15.98 -2.14 0.48
N SER A 25 14.82 -2.77 0.63
CA SER A 25 13.91 -3.04 -0.47
C SER A 25 13.51 -1.67 -1.00
N ALA A 26 14.25 -1.16 -1.98
CA ALA A 26 13.77 -0.05 -2.77
C ALA A 26 12.45 -0.51 -3.39
N GLN A 27 11.35 0.11 -2.96
CA GLN A 27 10.03 -0.13 -3.52
C GLN A 27 10.16 -0.06 -5.04
N GLU A 28 9.84 -1.14 -5.76
CA GLU A 28 9.90 -1.17 -7.21
C GLU A 28 9.02 -0.03 -7.74
N VAL A 29 9.66 1.00 -8.31
CA VAL A 29 8.96 2.12 -8.90
C VAL A 29 8.36 1.62 -10.21
N ILE A 30 7.04 1.48 -10.22
CA ILE A 30 6.32 1.09 -11.43
C ILE A 30 6.57 2.11 -12.53
N ASP A 31 6.77 1.61 -13.75
CA ASP A 31 6.92 2.48 -14.90
C ASP A 31 5.67 3.38 -15.08
N SER A 32 5.90 4.59 -15.57
CA SER A 32 4.88 5.62 -15.79
C SER A 32 3.72 5.12 -16.67
N SER A 33 4.00 4.31 -17.69
CA SER A 33 2.97 3.75 -18.57
C SER A 33 2.09 2.73 -17.85
N THR A 34 2.70 1.93 -16.97
CA THR A 34 2.00 0.97 -16.12
C THR A 34 1.15 1.72 -15.09
N ALA A 35 1.70 2.71 -14.39
CA ALA A 35 0.96 3.55 -13.45
C ALA A 35 -0.27 4.20 -14.09
N ARG A 36 -0.11 4.76 -15.30
CA ARG A 36 -1.22 5.40 -16.04
C ARG A 36 -2.29 4.40 -16.47
N ARG A 37 -1.89 3.22 -16.94
CA ARG A 37 -2.82 2.16 -17.35
C ARG A 37 -3.63 1.64 -16.15
N GLU A 38 -2.96 1.35 -15.04
CA GLU A 38 -3.62 0.86 -13.82
C GLU A 38 -4.56 1.93 -13.26
N SER A 39 -4.11 3.20 -13.16
CA SER A 39 -4.95 4.33 -12.74
C SER A 39 -6.22 4.47 -13.60
N THR A 40 -6.07 4.42 -14.93
CA THR A 40 -7.20 4.50 -15.86
C THR A 40 -8.16 3.32 -15.70
N THR A 41 -7.62 2.12 -15.49
CA THR A 41 -8.41 0.89 -15.32
C THR A 41 -9.20 0.95 -14.03
N THR A 42 -8.56 1.32 -12.91
CA THR A 42 -9.20 1.50 -11.62
C THR A 42 -10.27 2.58 -11.67
N ALA A 43 -9.99 3.74 -12.26
CA ALA A 43 -10.95 4.85 -12.35
C ALA A 43 -12.23 4.44 -13.11
N ARG A 44 -12.10 3.64 -14.18
CA ARG A 44 -13.24 3.13 -14.96
C ARG A 44 -14.06 2.06 -14.23
N ALA A 45 -13.45 1.33 -13.31
CA ALA A 45 -14.14 0.30 -12.53
C ALA A 45 -15.03 0.89 -11.43
N ILE A 46 -14.84 2.16 -11.06
CA ILE A 46 -15.65 2.84 -10.07
C ILE A 46 -16.98 3.27 -10.70
N LYS A 47 -18.08 2.69 -10.22
CA LYS A 47 -19.42 3.19 -10.53
C LYS A 47 -19.73 4.37 -9.60
N TRP A 48 -19.70 5.57 -10.14
CA TRP A 48 -20.09 6.79 -9.41
C TRP A 48 -21.61 6.92 -9.39
N GLU A 49 -22.19 7.00 -8.20
CA GLU A 49 -23.60 7.35 -8.03
C GLU A 49 -23.70 8.88 -7.90
N THR A 50 -24.68 9.49 -8.59
CA THR A 50 -24.91 10.95 -8.57
C THR A 50 -26.02 11.36 -7.61
N SER A 51 -26.73 10.38 -7.05
CA SER A 51 -27.83 10.53 -6.09
C SER A 51 -27.45 9.90 -4.76
N LEU A 52 -27.66 10.63 -3.66
CA LEU A 52 -27.43 10.11 -2.31
C LEU A 52 -28.35 8.93 -2.00
N THR A 53 -29.60 8.97 -2.46
CA THR A 53 -30.58 7.90 -2.22
C THR A 53 -30.18 6.59 -2.89
N ASP A 54 -29.64 6.67 -4.11
CA ASP A 54 -29.17 5.49 -4.84
C ASP A 54 -27.90 4.93 -4.20
N ALA A 55 -26.98 5.81 -3.78
CA ALA A 55 -25.79 5.43 -3.04
C ALA A 55 -26.13 4.74 -1.71
N GLN A 56 -27.12 5.23 -0.96
CA GLN A 56 -27.62 4.61 0.27
C GLN A 56 -28.21 3.23 0.01
N THR A 57 -29.10 3.12 -0.98
CA THR A 57 -29.70 1.83 -1.36
C THR A 57 -28.64 0.79 -1.72
N GLN A 58 -27.62 1.20 -2.48
CA GLN A 58 -26.51 0.32 -2.88
C GLN A 58 -25.59 -0.04 -1.70
N ALA A 59 -25.32 0.91 -0.81
CA ALA A 59 -24.51 0.71 0.39
C ALA A 59 -25.17 -0.29 1.36
N GLU A 60 -26.48 -0.16 1.56
CA GLU A 60 -27.27 -1.09 2.39
C GLU A 60 -27.29 -2.50 1.80
N ARG A 61 -27.54 -2.62 0.49
CA ARG A 61 -27.57 -3.93 -0.21
C ARG A 61 -26.23 -4.65 -0.18
N ASN A 62 -25.14 -3.91 -0.34
CA ASN A 62 -23.80 -4.49 -0.46
C ASN A 62 -23.01 -4.48 0.86
N HIS A 63 -23.58 -3.92 1.93
CA HIS A 63 -22.93 -3.68 3.21
C HIS A 63 -21.58 -2.94 3.08
N LYS A 64 -21.54 -1.90 2.26
CA LYS A 64 -20.33 -1.09 2.01
C LYS A 64 -20.52 0.35 2.48
N PRO A 65 -19.45 1.01 2.97
CA PRO A 65 -19.52 2.42 3.34
C PRO A 65 -19.70 3.31 2.11
N ILE A 66 -20.28 4.50 2.32
CA ILE A 66 -20.43 5.53 1.29
C ILE A 66 -19.25 6.50 1.39
N LEU A 67 -18.54 6.70 0.28
CA LEU A 67 -17.62 7.81 0.10
C LEU A 67 -18.35 8.90 -0.69
N TRP A 68 -18.57 10.06 -0.07
CA TRP A 68 -19.23 11.19 -0.72
C TRP A 68 -18.20 12.27 -1.06
N VAL A 69 -18.01 12.54 -2.34
CA VAL A 69 -17.01 13.50 -2.84
C VAL A 69 -17.71 14.62 -3.58
N HIS A 70 -17.58 15.84 -3.06
CA HIS A 70 -17.94 17.05 -3.80
C HIS A 70 -16.75 17.47 -4.65
N MET A 71 -16.85 17.27 -5.96
CA MET A 71 -15.80 17.66 -6.89
C MET A 71 -16.15 19.01 -7.51
N LEU A 72 -15.22 19.97 -7.41
CA LEU A 72 -15.31 21.29 -8.04
C LEU A 72 -14.17 21.39 -9.05
N GLY A 73 -14.49 21.53 -10.34
CA GLY A 73 -13.52 21.65 -11.42
C GLY A 73 -13.59 20.53 -12.47
N ASN A 74 -12.75 20.63 -13.50
CA ASN A 74 -12.64 19.62 -14.56
C ASN A 74 -11.77 18.45 -14.08
N ILE A 75 -12.24 17.22 -14.25
CA ILE A 75 -11.52 15.99 -13.85
C ILE A 75 -10.93 15.38 -15.12
N ASP A 76 -9.96 16.07 -15.68
CA ASP A 76 -9.24 15.66 -16.89
C ASP A 76 -7.92 14.96 -16.56
N GLY A 77 -7.52 14.86 -15.29
CA GLY A 77 -6.38 14.04 -14.85
C GLY A 77 -5.03 14.47 -15.44
N PHE A 78 -4.95 15.68 -16.00
CA PHE A 78 -3.73 16.33 -16.47
C PHE A 78 -3.33 17.44 -15.50
N THR A 79 -2.75 17.05 -14.37
CA THR A 79 -1.90 17.88 -13.51
C THR A 79 -0.82 17.02 -12.90
#